data_AF-A0A1F3LKH0-F1
#
_entry.id   AF-A0A1F3LKH0-F1
#
_cell.length_a   1.000
_cell.length_b   1.000
_cell.length_c   1.000
_cell.angle_alpha   90.00
_cell.angle_beta   90.00
_cell.angle_gamma   90.00
#
_symmetry.space_group_name_H-M   'P 1'
#
loop_
_entity.id
_entity.type
_entity.pdbx_description
1 polymer ?
#
loop_
_entity_poly.entity_id
_entity_poly.type
_entity_poly.pdbx_seq_one_letter_code
_entity_poly.pdbx_strand_id
1 'polypeptide(L)'
;MQNKLQELTEKLYSEGLSKGKQEAEEMKAKAKKEAADIISMAKEESKQIIANAHKEAEDLKVKLLNEVKMASRQSMSALKKQIETAVISKAIDSQTNNALADIDLIKNIVKAAVAAFRPDSESSADLSILLPDSMQKQLDSFIKKEIQNEFNGEIEIKFDKKMATGFKIGPKDHSYVVSFTDKDFQELIGSYLRPKTREFLFSE
;
A
#
# COMPACT_ATOMS: atom_id res chain seq x y z
N MET A 1 78.56 57.32 -46.53
CA MET A 1 77.09 57.10 -46.50
C MET A 1 76.72 55.63 -46.25
N GLN A 2 77.56 54.66 -46.66
CA GLN A 2 77.34 53.21 -46.45
C GLN A 2 77.25 52.78 -44.97
N ASN A 3 78.09 53.34 -44.07
CA ASN A 3 78.07 53.01 -42.63
C ASN A 3 76.77 53.39 -41.89
N LYS A 4 76.12 54.51 -42.26
CA LYS A 4 74.88 54.95 -41.58
C LYS A 4 73.68 54.05 -41.89
N LEU A 5 73.64 53.46 -43.09
CA LEU A 5 72.57 52.54 -43.48
C LEU A 5 72.72 51.19 -42.76
N GLN A 6 73.96 50.75 -42.59
CA GLN A 6 74.29 49.50 -41.92
C GLN A 6 74.02 49.57 -40.41
N GLU A 7 74.40 50.69 -39.76
CA GLU A 7 74.00 50.97 -38.38
C GLU A 7 72.48 51.04 -38.20
N LEU A 8 71.73 51.68 -39.12
CA LEU A 8 70.27 51.72 -39.03
C LEU A 8 69.65 50.33 -39.17
N THR A 9 70.21 49.48 -40.04
CA THR A 9 69.71 48.12 -40.29
C THR A 9 69.98 47.21 -39.11
N GLU A 10 71.19 47.28 -38.52
CA GLU A 10 71.53 46.55 -37.29
C GLU A 10 70.67 47.02 -36.11
N LYS A 11 70.45 48.33 -35.98
CA LYS A 11 69.61 48.88 -34.92
C LYS A 11 68.15 48.44 -35.07
N LEU A 12 67.59 48.52 -36.28
CA LEU A 12 66.23 48.04 -36.57
C LEU A 12 66.08 46.53 -36.33
N TYR A 13 67.09 45.74 -36.73
CA TYR A 13 67.12 44.30 -36.48
C TYR A 13 67.19 43.99 -34.97
N SER A 14 68.03 44.71 -34.23
CA SER A 14 68.15 44.55 -32.77
C SER A 14 66.88 44.94 -32.03
N GLU A 15 66.22 46.03 -32.44
CA GLU A 15 64.94 46.49 -31.89
C GLU A 15 63.81 45.51 -32.21
N GLY A 16 63.77 44.99 -33.45
CA GLY A 16 62.82 43.96 -33.86
C GLY A 16 63.01 42.65 -33.11
N LEU A 17 64.24 42.19 -32.95
CA LEU A 17 64.57 40.98 -32.20
C LEU A 17 64.27 41.15 -30.70
N SER A 18 64.54 42.33 -30.14
CA SER A 18 64.23 42.66 -28.74
C SER A 18 62.72 42.69 -28.50
N LYS A 19 61.96 43.38 -29.36
CA LYS A 19 60.49 43.39 -29.28
C LYS A 19 59.88 42.01 -29.44
N GLY A 20 60.33 41.23 -30.43
CA GLY A 20 59.85 39.86 -30.64
C GLY A 20 60.15 38.93 -29.45
N LYS A 21 61.31 39.08 -28.81
CA LYS A 21 61.62 38.35 -27.56
C LYS A 21 60.72 38.78 -26.41
N GLN A 22 60.46 40.07 -26.26
CA GLN A 22 59.57 40.58 -25.22
C GLN A 22 58.14 40.07 -25.40
N GLU A 23 57.58 40.17 -26.62
CA GLU A 23 56.24 39.67 -26.94
C GLU A 23 56.13 38.15 -26.73
N ALA A 24 57.17 37.38 -27.08
CA ALA A 24 57.20 35.93 -26.85
C ALA A 24 57.21 35.57 -25.35
N GLU A 25 57.95 36.31 -24.53
CA GLU A 25 57.97 36.10 -23.08
C GLU A 25 56.65 36.54 -22.42
N GLU A 26 56.05 37.64 -22.89
CA GLU A 26 54.70 38.06 -22.46
C GLU A 26 53.65 37.01 -22.81
N MET A 27 53.70 36.44 -24.02
CA MET A 27 52.80 35.36 -24.44
C MET A 27 52.99 34.09 -23.61
N LYS A 28 54.23 33.69 -23.33
CA LYS A 28 54.52 32.54 -22.45
C LYS A 28 54.03 32.79 -21.02
N ALA A 29 54.22 34.00 -20.49
CA ALA A 29 53.75 34.36 -19.16
C ALA A 29 52.23 34.29 -19.08
N LYS A 30 51.52 34.81 -20.10
CA LYS A 30 50.07 34.73 -20.20
C LYS A 30 49.58 33.28 -20.29
N ALA A 31 50.18 32.46 -21.16
CA ALA A 31 49.82 31.05 -21.29
C ALA A 31 50.06 30.26 -19.99
N LYS A 32 51.16 30.52 -19.27
CA LYS A 32 51.42 29.90 -17.97
C LYS A 32 50.39 30.32 -16.92
N LYS A 33 49.96 31.58 -16.92
CA LYS A 33 48.91 32.08 -16.03
C LYS A 33 47.58 31.41 -16.32
N GLU A 34 47.14 31.39 -17.59
CA GLU A 34 45.91 30.74 -18.01
C GLU A 34 45.91 29.23 -17.67
N ALA A 35 47.03 28.54 -17.89
CA ALA A 35 47.16 27.13 -17.49
C ALA A 35 47.04 26.94 -15.96
N ALA A 36 47.64 27.82 -15.16
CA ALA A 36 47.51 27.78 -13.71
C ALA A 36 46.07 28.04 -13.25
N ASP A 37 45.38 28.99 -13.87
CA ASP A 37 43.98 29.32 -13.59
C ASP A 37 43.07 28.13 -13.91
N ILE A 38 43.25 27.48 -15.08
CA ILE A 38 42.51 26.27 -15.48
C ILE A 38 42.72 25.13 -14.47
N ILE A 39 43.97 24.88 -14.06
CA ILE A 39 44.28 23.83 -13.07
C ILE A 39 43.64 24.17 -11.72
N SER A 40 43.63 25.44 -11.32
CA SER A 40 43.00 25.88 -10.08
C SER A 40 41.49 25.66 -10.12
N MET A 41 40.83 26.06 -11.22
CA MET A 41 39.39 25.84 -11.42
C MET A 41 39.05 24.36 -11.42
N ALA A 42 39.79 23.53 -12.15
CA ALA A 42 39.57 22.08 -12.19
C ALA A 42 39.74 21.42 -10.81
N LYS A 43 40.69 21.89 -10.00
CA LYS A 43 40.87 21.41 -8.61
C LYS A 43 39.71 21.81 -7.72
N GLU A 44 39.18 23.02 -7.89
CA GLU A 44 38.04 23.50 -7.11
C GLU A 44 36.75 22.76 -7.49
N GLU A 45 36.49 22.58 -8.78
CA GLU A 45 35.38 21.76 -9.27
C GLU A 45 35.49 20.32 -8.77
N SER A 46 36.68 19.72 -8.82
CA SER A 46 36.91 18.37 -8.29
C SER A 46 36.58 18.26 -6.80
N LYS A 47 36.99 19.26 -5.98
CA LYS A 47 36.64 19.29 -4.56
C LYS A 47 35.14 19.42 -4.35
N GLN A 48 34.46 20.25 -5.13
CA GLN A 48 33.01 20.42 -5.05
C GLN A 48 32.27 19.13 -5.43
N ILE A 49 32.70 18.45 -6.50
CA ILE A 49 32.13 17.16 -6.91
C ILE A 49 32.28 16.13 -5.78
N ILE A 50 33.48 16.01 -5.19
CA ILE A 50 33.74 15.08 -4.10
C ILE A 50 32.88 15.43 -2.86
N ALA A 51 32.80 16.71 -2.50
CA ALA A 51 31.98 17.17 -1.36
C ALA A 51 30.49 16.87 -1.58
N ASN A 52 29.96 17.11 -2.78
CA ASN A 52 28.59 16.80 -3.13
C ASN A 52 28.32 15.29 -3.10
N ALA A 53 29.23 14.48 -3.67
CA ALA A 53 29.11 13.03 -3.65
C ALA A 53 29.10 12.47 -2.21
N HIS A 54 29.93 13.01 -1.31
CA HIS A 54 29.90 12.62 0.11
C HIS A 54 28.59 13.02 0.79
N LYS A 55 28.07 14.21 0.51
CA LYS A 55 26.78 14.67 1.06
C LYS A 55 25.64 13.78 0.59
N GLU A 56 25.56 13.52 -0.71
CA GLU A 56 24.54 12.63 -1.30
C GLU A 56 24.62 11.21 -0.73
N ALA A 57 25.84 10.69 -0.51
CA ALA A 57 26.03 9.39 0.10
C ALA A 57 25.51 9.32 1.55
N GLU A 58 25.76 10.35 2.36
CA GLU A 58 25.24 10.40 3.73
C GLU A 58 23.72 10.58 3.75
N ASP A 59 23.17 11.45 2.89
CA ASP A 59 21.73 11.64 2.74
C ASP A 59 21.03 10.34 2.32
N LEU A 60 21.62 9.60 1.37
CA LEU A 60 21.13 8.29 0.94
C LEU A 60 21.17 7.27 2.07
N LYS A 61 22.26 7.23 2.84
CA LYS A 61 22.40 6.33 3.99
C LYS A 61 21.36 6.61 5.06
N VAL A 62 21.11 7.88 5.40
CA VAL A 62 20.06 8.28 6.35
C VAL A 62 18.69 7.85 5.84
N LYS A 63 18.40 8.07 4.55
CA LYS A 63 17.15 7.64 3.93
C LYS A 63 16.96 6.12 4.02
N LEU A 64 17.97 5.34 3.65
CA LEU A 64 17.93 3.87 3.70
C LEU A 64 17.72 3.36 5.13
N LEU A 65 18.40 3.94 6.13
CA LEU A 65 18.20 3.54 7.53
C LEU A 65 16.76 3.78 8.00
N ASN A 66 16.16 4.90 7.59
CA ASN A 66 14.76 5.19 7.90
C ASN A 66 13.80 4.23 7.19
N GLU A 67 14.06 3.90 5.92
CA GLU A 67 13.27 2.92 5.15
C GLU A 67 13.33 1.53 5.80
N VAL A 68 14.51 1.06 6.21
CA VAL A 68 14.67 -0.21 6.92
C VAL A 68 13.91 -0.21 8.24
N LYS A 69 13.99 0.89 9.01
CA LYS A 69 13.25 1.03 10.27
C LYS A 69 11.74 0.99 10.05
N MET A 70 11.24 1.65 9.01
CA MET A 70 9.83 1.61 8.63
C MET A 70 9.40 0.19 8.22
N ALA A 71 10.17 -0.47 7.36
CA ALA A 71 9.89 -1.83 6.92
C ALA A 71 9.85 -2.81 8.11
N SER A 72 10.78 -2.65 9.06
CA SER A 72 10.80 -3.44 10.30
C SER A 72 9.53 -3.24 11.13
N ARG A 73 9.11 -1.98 11.34
CA ARG A 73 7.86 -1.66 12.06
C ARG A 73 6.63 -2.22 11.37
N GLN A 74 6.55 -2.10 10.04
CA GLN A 74 5.45 -2.64 9.25
C GLN A 74 5.40 -4.17 9.33
N SER A 75 6.56 -4.82 9.24
CA SER A 75 6.68 -6.28 9.38
C SER A 75 6.21 -6.75 10.76
N MET A 76 6.63 -6.05 11.82
CA MET A 76 6.19 -6.35 13.18
C MET A 76 4.68 -6.16 13.35
N SER A 77 4.13 -5.06 12.84
CA SER A 77 2.69 -4.82 12.89
C SER A 77 1.89 -5.87 12.12
N ALA A 78 2.39 -6.31 10.96
CA ALA A 78 1.76 -7.38 10.18
C ALA A 78 1.79 -8.71 10.93
N LEU A 79 2.91 -9.04 11.57
CA LEU A 79 3.05 -10.24 12.39
C LEU A 79 2.11 -10.22 13.59
N LYS A 80 2.07 -9.11 14.34
CA LYS A 80 1.11 -8.92 15.45
C LYS A 80 -0.32 -9.17 15.00
N LYS A 81 -0.73 -8.59 13.86
CA LYS A 81 -2.06 -8.78 13.29
C LYS A 81 -2.33 -10.24 12.93
N GLN A 82 -1.36 -10.94 12.34
CA GLN A 82 -1.51 -12.36 12.01
C GLN A 82 -1.68 -13.23 13.24
N ILE A 83 -0.92 -12.96 14.31
CA ILE A 83 -1.06 -13.66 15.60
C ILE A 83 -2.44 -13.38 16.20
N GLU A 84 -2.86 -12.11 16.24
CA GLU A 84 -4.19 -11.70 16.73
C GLU A 84 -5.30 -12.46 16.00
N THR A 85 -5.29 -12.46 14.66
CA THR A 85 -6.26 -13.22 13.85
C THR A 85 -6.21 -14.72 14.14
N ALA A 86 -5.02 -15.32 14.18
CA ALA A 86 -4.88 -16.76 14.38
C ALA A 86 -5.41 -17.22 15.75
N VAL A 87 -5.15 -16.44 16.81
CA VAL A 87 -5.64 -16.73 18.16
C VAL A 87 -7.16 -16.62 18.20
N ILE A 88 -7.72 -15.55 17.64
CA ILE A 88 -9.17 -15.31 17.62
C ILE A 88 -9.88 -16.39 16.82
N SER A 89 -9.45 -16.67 15.59
CA SER A 89 -10.05 -17.72 14.74
C SER A 89 -10.04 -19.05 15.47
N LYS A 90 -8.89 -19.48 16.03
CA LYS A 90 -8.83 -20.73 16.79
C LYS A 90 -9.78 -20.77 17.99
N ALA A 91 -10.02 -19.62 18.64
CA ALA A 91 -10.89 -19.54 19.81
C ALA A 91 -12.39 -19.59 19.46
N ILE A 92 -12.79 -19.19 18.25
CA ILE A 92 -14.21 -19.05 17.87
C ILE A 92 -14.66 -20.00 16.75
N ASP A 93 -13.75 -20.55 15.94
CA ASP A 93 -14.09 -21.31 14.73
C ASP A 93 -15.00 -22.50 15.04
N SER A 94 -14.65 -23.30 16.05
CA SER A 94 -15.41 -24.50 16.40
C SER A 94 -16.79 -24.17 16.97
N GLN A 95 -16.88 -23.17 17.84
CA GLN A 95 -18.11 -22.77 18.50
C GLN A 95 -19.07 -22.10 17.51
N THR A 96 -18.54 -21.27 16.60
CA THR A 96 -19.34 -20.61 15.57
C THR A 96 -19.89 -21.63 14.58
N ASN A 97 -19.07 -22.58 14.13
CA ASN A 97 -19.52 -23.66 13.25
C ASN A 97 -20.58 -24.55 13.90
N ASN A 98 -20.40 -24.91 15.17
CA ASN A 98 -21.38 -25.71 15.90
C ASN A 98 -22.70 -24.95 16.10
N ALA A 99 -22.65 -23.67 16.43
CA ALA A 99 -23.83 -22.84 16.58
C ALA A 99 -24.60 -22.69 15.25
N LEU A 100 -23.90 -22.47 14.14
CA LEU A 100 -24.54 -22.33 12.82
C LEU A 100 -24.98 -23.66 12.20
N ALA A 101 -24.56 -24.79 12.76
CA ALA A 101 -25.12 -26.10 12.45
C ALA A 101 -26.44 -26.37 13.18
N ASP A 102 -26.77 -25.58 14.22
CA ASP A 102 -28.06 -25.67 14.91
C ASP A 102 -29.17 -25.09 14.04
N ILE A 103 -30.05 -25.98 13.60
CA ILE A 103 -31.18 -25.66 12.73
C ILE A 103 -32.15 -24.69 13.38
N ASP A 104 -32.39 -24.77 14.68
CA ASP A 104 -33.36 -23.88 15.34
C ASP A 104 -32.80 -22.47 15.50
N LEU A 105 -31.48 -22.34 15.73
CA LEU A 105 -30.82 -21.04 15.67
C LEU A 105 -30.93 -20.44 14.26
N ILE A 106 -30.63 -21.21 13.21
CA ILE A 106 -30.74 -20.73 11.82
C ILE A 106 -32.17 -20.28 11.50
N LYS A 107 -33.19 -21.04 11.89
CA LYS A 107 -34.60 -20.63 11.72
C LYS A 107 -34.87 -19.27 12.37
N ASN A 108 -34.42 -19.08 13.62
CA ASN A 108 -34.62 -17.83 14.34
C ASN A 108 -33.90 -16.64 13.68
N ILE A 109 -32.68 -16.85 13.19
CA ILE A 109 -31.91 -15.79 12.51
C ILE A 109 -32.57 -15.46 11.16
N VAL A 110 -32.98 -16.46 10.38
CA VAL A 110 -33.70 -16.24 9.11
C VAL A 110 -35.00 -15.49 9.35
N LYS A 111 -35.78 -15.86 10.38
CA LYS A 111 -37.02 -15.16 10.76
C LYS A 111 -36.76 -13.70 11.10
N ALA A 112 -35.77 -13.43 11.95
CA ALA A 112 -35.39 -12.07 12.32
C ALA A 112 -34.90 -11.27 11.11
N ALA A 113 -34.12 -11.88 10.22
CA ALA A 113 -33.66 -11.25 8.99
C ALA A 113 -34.84 -10.90 8.08
N VAL A 114 -35.74 -11.86 7.76
CA VAL A 114 -36.93 -11.60 6.94
C VAL A 114 -37.81 -10.52 7.55
N ALA A 115 -37.99 -10.52 8.87
CA ALA A 115 -38.74 -9.46 9.57
C ALA A 115 -38.10 -8.08 9.42
N ALA A 116 -36.76 -7.98 9.48
CA ALA A 116 -36.04 -6.72 9.28
C ALA A 116 -36.12 -6.20 7.83
N PHE A 117 -36.36 -7.09 6.86
CA PHE A 117 -36.59 -6.73 5.46
C PHE A 117 -38.03 -6.29 5.18
N ARG A 118 -38.95 -6.31 6.15
CA ARG A 118 -40.29 -5.73 6.02
C ARG A 118 -40.14 -4.20 6.15
N PRO A 119 -40.22 -3.42 5.07
CA PRO A 119 -40.30 -1.97 5.22
C PRO A 119 -41.71 -1.67 5.75
N ASP A 120 -41.86 -0.69 6.62
CA ASP A 120 -43.17 -0.17 7.09
C ASP A 120 -44.00 0.49 5.96
N SER A 121 -43.76 0.17 4.69
CA SER A 121 -44.38 0.81 3.52
C SER A 121 -44.75 -0.20 2.43
N GLU A 122 -45.78 0.15 1.65
CA GLU A 122 -46.54 -0.63 0.65
C GLU A 122 -45.74 -1.19 -0.54
N SER A 123 -44.42 -1.32 -0.44
CA SER A 123 -43.56 -1.90 -1.47
C SER A 123 -42.49 -2.77 -0.82
N SER A 124 -42.92 -3.86 -0.19
CA SER A 124 -42.01 -4.94 0.21
C SER A 124 -41.44 -5.58 -1.06
N ALA A 125 -40.14 -5.35 -1.31
CA ALA A 125 -39.42 -5.97 -2.40
C ALA A 125 -39.41 -7.50 -2.22
N ASP A 126 -39.59 -8.25 -3.31
CA ASP A 126 -39.44 -9.70 -3.30
C ASP A 126 -38.05 -10.07 -2.78
N LEU A 127 -37.96 -11.14 -2.00
CA LEU A 127 -36.71 -11.59 -1.37
C LEU A 127 -36.16 -12.83 -2.04
N SER A 128 -34.84 -12.96 -2.04
CA SER A 128 -34.11 -14.17 -2.38
C SER A 128 -33.31 -14.64 -1.17
N ILE A 129 -33.49 -15.90 -0.77
CA ILE A 129 -32.74 -16.53 0.31
C ILE A 129 -31.93 -17.68 -0.27
N LEU A 130 -30.62 -17.70 0.00
CA LEU A 130 -29.70 -18.75 -0.39
C LEU A 130 -29.27 -19.55 0.83
N LEU A 131 -29.53 -20.85 0.83
CA LEU A 131 -29.25 -21.78 1.92
C LEU A 131 -28.34 -22.94 1.48
N PRO A 132 -27.66 -23.63 2.40
CA PRO A 132 -26.98 -24.89 2.13
C PRO A 132 -27.96 -25.97 1.66
N ASP A 133 -27.61 -26.71 0.61
CA ASP A 133 -28.38 -27.86 0.11
C ASP A 133 -28.56 -28.95 1.20
N SER A 134 -27.58 -29.07 2.09
CA SER A 134 -27.61 -30.01 3.23
C SER A 134 -28.75 -29.74 4.22
N MET A 135 -29.20 -28.48 4.35
CA MET A 135 -30.24 -28.06 5.30
C MET A 135 -31.65 -28.03 4.69
N GLN A 136 -31.78 -28.26 3.37
CA GLN A 136 -33.05 -28.13 2.64
C GLN A 136 -34.20 -28.89 3.30
N LYS A 137 -34.04 -30.20 3.53
CA LYS A 137 -35.11 -31.04 4.10
C LYS A 137 -35.59 -30.59 5.47
N GLN A 138 -34.70 -30.00 6.27
CA GLN A 138 -34.99 -29.57 7.64
C GLN A 138 -35.63 -28.18 7.68
N LEU A 139 -35.34 -27.33 6.68
CA LEU A 139 -35.85 -25.97 6.60
C LEU A 139 -37.08 -25.83 5.70
N ASP A 140 -37.34 -26.75 4.77
CA ASP A 140 -38.45 -26.72 3.81
C ASP A 140 -39.82 -26.46 4.47
N SER A 141 -40.12 -27.15 5.59
CA SER A 141 -41.39 -26.96 6.29
C SER A 141 -41.47 -25.61 7.00
N PHE A 142 -40.38 -25.16 7.61
CA PHE A 142 -40.32 -23.86 8.30
C PHE A 142 -40.48 -22.71 7.30
N ILE A 143 -39.78 -22.81 6.19
CA ILE A 143 -39.85 -21.87 5.06
C ILE A 143 -41.28 -21.73 4.54
N LYS A 144 -41.94 -22.85 4.24
CA LYS A 144 -43.29 -22.84 3.63
C LYS A 144 -44.37 -22.37 4.61
N LYS A 145 -44.19 -22.61 5.91
CA LYS A 145 -45.23 -22.36 6.92
C LYS A 145 -45.04 -21.08 7.72
N GLU A 146 -43.81 -20.66 7.98
CA GLU A 146 -43.54 -19.48 8.82
C GLU A 146 -43.06 -18.33 7.96
N ILE A 147 -42.06 -18.54 7.12
CA ILE A 147 -41.46 -17.46 6.33
C ILE A 147 -42.40 -16.94 5.24
N GLN A 148 -43.06 -17.82 4.48
CA GLN A 148 -44.05 -17.42 3.46
C GLN A 148 -45.32 -16.79 4.04
N ASN A 149 -45.68 -17.12 5.29
CA ASN A 149 -46.87 -16.56 5.94
C ASN A 149 -46.58 -15.23 6.64
N GLU A 150 -45.33 -15.00 7.05
CA GLU A 150 -44.92 -13.77 7.73
C GLU A 150 -44.49 -12.65 6.77
N PHE A 151 -44.25 -12.93 5.49
CA PHE A 151 -43.83 -11.93 4.52
C PHE A 151 -44.90 -11.70 3.44
N ASN A 152 -45.25 -10.43 3.18
CA ASN A 152 -46.33 -10.08 2.24
C ASN A 152 -45.90 -10.06 0.76
N GLY A 153 -44.61 -10.27 0.46
CA GLY A 153 -44.05 -10.33 -0.91
C GLY A 153 -43.65 -11.74 -1.34
N GLU A 154 -43.11 -11.90 -2.55
CA GLU A 154 -42.62 -13.21 -3.02
C GLU A 154 -41.25 -13.53 -2.39
N ILE A 155 -41.08 -14.76 -1.89
CA ILE A 155 -39.79 -15.24 -1.39
C ILE A 155 -39.30 -16.36 -2.31
N GLU A 156 -38.22 -16.10 -3.04
CA GLU A 156 -37.47 -17.09 -3.80
C GLU A 156 -36.42 -17.76 -2.91
N ILE A 157 -36.36 -19.09 -2.95
CA ILE A 157 -35.43 -19.84 -2.10
C ILE A 157 -34.58 -20.73 -2.98
N LYS A 158 -33.27 -20.53 -2.85
CA LYS A 158 -32.24 -21.23 -3.59
C LYS A 158 -31.38 -22.03 -2.63
N PHE A 159 -30.89 -23.16 -3.12
CA PHE A 159 -29.97 -24.02 -2.39
C PHE A 159 -28.63 -24.09 -3.10
N ASP A 160 -27.54 -23.89 -2.37
CA ASP A 160 -26.17 -23.95 -2.86
C ASP A 160 -25.43 -25.16 -2.28
N LYS A 161 -24.84 -25.97 -3.17
CA LYS A 161 -24.03 -27.14 -2.80
C LYS A 161 -22.64 -26.76 -2.29
N LYS A 162 -22.16 -25.55 -2.58
CA LYS A 162 -20.85 -25.05 -2.14
C LYS A 162 -20.91 -24.36 -0.78
N MET A 163 -22.10 -24.02 -0.30
CA MET A 163 -22.30 -23.40 1.01
C MET A 163 -22.42 -24.50 2.07
N ALA A 164 -21.54 -24.44 3.08
CA ALA A 164 -21.51 -25.45 4.14
C ALA A 164 -22.52 -25.12 5.26
N THR A 165 -22.53 -23.88 5.75
CA THR A 165 -23.34 -23.42 6.87
C THR A 165 -23.76 -21.95 6.69
N GLY A 166 -24.77 -21.52 7.45
CA GLY A 166 -25.29 -20.15 7.38
C GLY A 166 -26.28 -19.93 6.24
N PHE A 167 -26.49 -18.67 5.85
CA PHE A 167 -27.37 -18.31 4.73
C PHE A 167 -27.05 -16.93 4.16
N LYS A 168 -27.64 -16.60 3.01
CA LYS A 168 -27.64 -15.23 2.46
C LYS A 168 -29.05 -14.79 2.16
N ILE A 169 -29.32 -13.51 2.32
CA ILE A 169 -30.64 -12.91 2.08
C ILE A 169 -30.46 -11.54 1.41
N GLY A 170 -31.35 -11.23 0.48
CA GLY A 170 -31.39 -9.93 -0.17
C GLY A 170 -32.61 -9.80 -1.07
N PRO A 171 -32.78 -8.67 -1.77
CA PRO A 171 -33.88 -8.53 -2.71
C PRO A 171 -33.69 -9.45 -3.93
N LYS A 172 -34.78 -9.84 -4.58
CA LYS A 172 -34.81 -10.73 -5.75
C LYS A 172 -34.12 -10.14 -6.98
N ASP A 173 -33.99 -8.81 -7.05
CA ASP A 173 -33.20 -8.12 -8.06
C ASP A 173 -31.67 -8.19 -7.82
N HIS A 174 -31.25 -8.77 -6.69
CA HIS A 174 -29.85 -8.92 -6.27
C HIS A 174 -29.10 -7.57 -6.15
N SER A 175 -29.82 -6.46 -5.92
CA SER A 175 -29.24 -5.13 -5.71
C SER A 175 -28.25 -5.08 -4.54
N TYR A 176 -28.50 -5.85 -3.49
CA TYR A 176 -27.56 -6.13 -2.41
C TYR A 176 -27.81 -7.50 -1.79
N VAL A 177 -26.79 -8.03 -1.10
CA VAL A 177 -26.88 -9.31 -0.39
C VAL A 177 -26.29 -9.15 1.00
N VAL A 178 -27.08 -9.54 2.00
CA VAL A 178 -26.62 -9.68 3.38
C VAL A 178 -26.22 -11.14 3.58
N SER A 179 -25.02 -11.34 4.09
CA SER A 179 -24.40 -12.66 4.26
C SER A 179 -24.29 -13.00 5.74
N PHE A 180 -24.76 -14.20 6.09
CA PHE A 180 -24.77 -14.76 7.43
C PHE A 180 -24.08 -16.12 7.42
N THR A 181 -22.87 -16.19 6.86
CA THR A 181 -22.04 -17.41 6.80
C THR A 181 -21.19 -17.56 8.05
N ASP A 182 -20.61 -18.74 8.25
CA ASP A 182 -19.59 -19.00 9.28
C ASP A 182 -18.50 -17.93 9.32
N LYS A 183 -17.95 -17.58 8.15
CA LYS A 183 -16.91 -16.55 8.02
C LYS A 183 -17.40 -15.16 8.44
N ASP A 184 -18.65 -14.81 8.11
CA ASP A 184 -19.21 -13.51 8.46
C ASP A 184 -19.38 -13.37 9.97
N PHE A 185 -19.89 -14.42 10.63
CA PHE A 185 -20.01 -14.45 12.08
C PHE A 185 -18.65 -14.49 12.78
N GLN A 186 -17.69 -15.27 12.27
CA GLN A 186 -16.32 -15.28 12.79
C GLN A 186 -15.69 -13.89 12.72
N GLU A 187 -15.84 -13.20 11.60
CA GLU A 187 -15.31 -11.84 11.44
C GLU A 187 -16.01 -10.84 12.36
N LEU A 188 -17.35 -10.93 12.48
CA LEU A 188 -18.13 -10.09 13.38
C LEU A 188 -17.70 -10.28 14.84
N ILE A 189 -17.75 -11.51 15.35
CA ILE A 189 -17.34 -11.83 16.73
C ILE A 189 -15.86 -11.46 16.93
N GLY A 190 -15.02 -11.80 15.96
CA GLY A 190 -13.61 -11.47 15.97
C GLY A 190 -13.38 -9.98 16.15
N SER A 191 -14.11 -9.12 15.42
CA SER A 191 -13.99 -7.66 15.52
C SER A 191 -14.20 -7.13 16.96
N TYR A 192 -15.09 -7.75 17.74
CA TYR A 192 -15.31 -7.41 19.15
C TYR A 192 -14.20 -7.93 20.07
N LEU A 193 -13.59 -9.08 19.73
CA LEU A 193 -12.52 -9.69 20.51
C LEU A 193 -11.14 -9.07 20.25
N ARG A 194 -10.92 -8.47 19.07
CA ARG A 194 -9.64 -7.89 18.65
C ARG A 194 -9.05 -6.89 19.64
N PRO A 195 -9.78 -5.86 20.13
CA PRO A 195 -9.21 -4.89 21.06
C PRO A 195 -8.68 -5.53 22.34
N LYS A 196 -9.47 -6.43 22.95
CA LYS A 196 -9.08 -7.11 24.18
C LYS A 196 -7.99 -8.16 23.98
N THR A 197 -8.01 -8.86 22.85
CA THR A 197 -6.95 -9.80 22.49
C THR A 197 -5.62 -9.07 22.30
N ARG A 198 -5.63 -7.89 21.67
CA ARG A 198 -4.43 -7.07 21.47
C ARG A 198 -3.84 -6.59 22.80
N GLU A 199 -4.70 -6.07 23.68
CA GLU A 199 -4.34 -5.66 25.05
C GLU A 199 -3.68 -6.81 25.81
N PHE A 200 -4.29 -7.99 25.76
CA PHE A 200 -3.78 -9.18 26.43
C PHE A 200 -2.45 -9.70 25.84
N LEU A 201 -2.32 -9.79 24.52
CA LEU A 201 -1.17 -10.41 23.86
C LEU A 201 0.06 -9.51 23.80
N PHE A 202 -0.13 -8.20 23.64
CA PHE A 202 0.97 -7.28 23.35
C PHE A 202 1.16 -6.20 24.43
N SER A 203 0.36 -6.22 25.50
CA SER A 203 0.44 -5.23 26.59
C SER A 203 0.33 -3.78 26.08
N GLU A 204 -0.51 -3.57 25.06
CA GLU A 204 -0.83 -2.29 24.41
C GLU A 204 -2.29 -1.91 24.62
#